data_AF-A0A180EX84-F1
#
_entry.id   AF-A0A180EX84-F1
#
_cell.length_a   1.000
_cell.length_b   1.000
_cell.length_c   1.000
_cell.angle_alpha   90.00
_cell.angle_beta   90.00
_cell.angle_gamma   90.00
#
_symmetry.space_group_name_H-M   'P 1'
#
loop_
_entity.id
_entity.type
_entity.pdbx_description
1 polymer ?
#
loop_
_entity_poly.entity_id
_entity_poly.type
_entity_poly.pdbx_seq_one_letter_code
_entity_poly.pdbx_strand_id
1 'polypeptide(L)'
;MVELTWKEAIVKVFEDEKKALHYANIAELIAERGYKTTLGAKPKNTVNTQMASDINDSGEKSIFSRVGGGIYILRKFLGDSSLLATEEDEIEIVPNQNQKSEKEHYKIINAFGIYWDRNLVHWKTTPDLLGIQQIGASVVNFKDQIGIYLLHDSRETIYVGQAIKQPLGKRLKDHTTDRHGGRWDRFSWFGFYPIDEKGELLTNIKLDNITIQSLGDVLEAILIESIEPRQNRKQGNFFSGLEYLQQEAPELKKQLKAGLLIDLLGKL
;
A
#
# COMPACT_ATOMS: atom_id res chain seq x y z
N MET A 1 12.80 1.64 -25.54
CA MET A 1 13.83 1.25 -24.55
C MET A 1 13.54 -0.16 -24.09
N VAL A 2 14.57 -0.98 -23.89
CA VAL A 2 14.41 -2.33 -23.33
C VAL A 2 14.03 -2.19 -21.85
N GLU A 3 13.02 -2.93 -21.40
CA GLU A 3 12.57 -2.91 -20.01
C GLU A 3 13.69 -3.43 -19.09
N LEU A 4 14.00 -2.68 -18.02
CA LEU A 4 15.03 -3.10 -17.06
C LEU A 4 14.52 -4.23 -16.15
N THR A 5 15.44 -5.07 -15.70
CA THR A 5 15.18 -5.95 -14.54
C THR A 5 14.98 -5.11 -13.28
N TRP A 6 14.36 -5.68 -12.24
CA TRP A 6 14.17 -4.96 -10.97
C TRP A 6 15.49 -4.45 -10.39
N LYS A 7 16.54 -5.28 -10.37
CA LYS A 7 17.85 -4.89 -9.85
C LYS A 7 18.46 -3.74 -10.64
N GLU A 8 18.42 -3.78 -11.97
CA GLU A 8 18.92 -2.70 -12.84
C GLU A 8 18.13 -1.40 -12.65
N ALA A 9 16.81 -1.48 -12.54
CA ALA A 9 15.94 -0.32 -12.33
C ALA A 9 16.23 0.36 -10.97
N ILE A 10 16.39 -0.43 -9.90
CA ILE A 10 16.75 0.07 -8.57
C ILE A 10 18.13 0.76 -8.60
N VAL A 11 19.13 0.12 -9.21
CA VAL A 11 20.47 0.71 -9.36
C VAL A 11 20.38 2.02 -10.12
N LYS A 12 19.64 2.06 -11.23
CA LYS A 12 19.47 3.28 -12.03
C LYS A 12 18.85 4.42 -11.23
N VAL A 13 17.81 4.15 -10.43
CA VAL A 13 17.24 5.17 -9.52
C VAL A 13 18.29 5.73 -8.58
N PHE A 14 19.09 4.88 -7.93
CA PHE A 14 20.14 5.36 -7.04
C PHE A 14 21.26 6.12 -7.75
N GLU A 15 21.63 5.75 -8.97
CA GLU A 15 22.65 6.46 -9.76
C GLU A 15 22.19 7.87 -10.14
N ASP A 16 20.90 8.03 -10.43
CA ASP A 16 20.31 9.31 -10.78
C ASP A 16 20.12 10.20 -9.53
N GLU A 17 19.56 9.63 -8.45
CA GLU A 17 19.21 10.36 -7.22
C GLU A 17 20.41 10.62 -6.31
N LYS A 18 21.39 9.71 -6.33
CA LYS A 18 22.62 9.76 -5.53
C LYS A 18 22.38 9.98 -4.03
N LYS A 19 21.25 9.54 -3.48
CA LYS A 19 20.93 9.65 -2.05
C LYS A 19 20.35 8.37 -1.49
N ALA A 20 20.31 8.26 -0.16
CA ALA A 20 19.56 7.23 0.52
C ALA A 20 18.05 7.42 0.27
N LEU A 21 17.35 6.33 -0.03
CA LEU A 21 15.92 6.37 -0.38
C LEU A 21 15.17 5.24 0.31
N HIS A 22 13.92 5.54 0.69
CA HIS A 22 12.98 4.52 1.15
C HIS A 22 12.53 3.65 -0.03
N TYR A 23 12.37 2.33 0.19
CA TYR A 23 12.05 1.38 -0.88
C TYR A 23 10.75 1.70 -1.63
N ALA A 24 9.77 2.32 -0.95
CA ALA A 24 8.51 2.75 -1.57
C ALA A 24 8.76 3.84 -2.63
N ASN A 25 9.58 4.83 -2.29
CA ASN A 25 9.91 5.95 -3.18
C ASN A 25 10.73 5.44 -4.39
N ILE A 26 11.61 4.45 -4.17
CA ILE A 26 12.34 3.80 -5.26
C ILE A 26 11.36 3.15 -6.26
N ALA A 27 10.36 2.42 -5.77
CA ALA A 27 9.36 1.79 -6.63
C ALA A 27 8.54 2.81 -7.42
N GLU A 28 8.18 3.94 -6.81
CA GLU A 28 7.48 5.05 -7.47
C GLU A 28 8.36 5.68 -8.57
N LEU A 29 9.61 6.01 -8.27
CA LEU A 29 10.56 6.57 -9.25
C LEU A 29 10.82 5.62 -10.43
N ILE A 30 10.85 4.30 -10.19
CA ILE A 30 10.97 3.30 -11.27
C ILE A 30 9.80 3.41 -12.26
N ALA A 31 8.57 3.59 -11.75
CA ALA A 31 7.37 3.72 -12.55
C ALA A 31 7.33 5.06 -13.29
N GLU A 32 7.57 6.16 -12.58
CA GLU A 32 7.54 7.53 -13.12
C GLU A 32 8.55 7.73 -14.26
N ARG A 33 9.74 7.13 -14.13
CA ARG A 33 10.80 7.22 -15.14
C ARG A 33 10.67 6.18 -16.26
N GLY A 34 9.67 5.31 -16.18
CA GLY A 34 9.46 4.24 -17.16
C GLY A 34 10.62 3.24 -17.22
N TYR A 35 11.39 3.08 -16.13
CA TYR A 35 12.49 2.10 -16.06
C TYR A 35 11.97 0.68 -16.08
N LYS A 36 10.76 0.49 -15.53
CA LYS A 36 10.03 -0.75 -15.59
C LYS A 36 8.55 -0.48 -15.82
N THR A 37 7.92 -1.25 -16.71
CA THR A 37 6.48 -1.14 -17.01
C THR A 37 5.69 -2.28 -16.42
N THR A 38 6.29 -3.46 -16.25
CA THR A 38 5.64 -4.65 -15.69
C THR A 38 5.88 -4.71 -14.18
N LEU A 39 5.08 -3.97 -13.40
CA LEU A 39 5.30 -3.76 -11.97
C LEU A 39 4.69 -4.85 -11.06
N GLY A 40 3.69 -5.59 -11.54
CA GLY A 40 2.95 -6.55 -10.74
C GLY A 40 2.07 -5.89 -9.66
N ALA A 41 1.55 -6.69 -8.73
CA ALA A 41 0.60 -6.21 -7.71
C ALA A 41 1.26 -5.47 -6.54
N LYS A 42 2.49 -5.84 -6.18
CA LYS A 42 3.21 -5.34 -4.99
C LYS A 42 4.61 -4.77 -5.30
N PRO A 43 4.76 -3.82 -6.24
CA PRO A 43 6.07 -3.30 -6.64
C PRO A 43 6.93 -2.77 -5.48
N LYS A 44 6.33 -2.12 -4.47
CA LYS A 44 7.06 -1.62 -3.30
C LYS A 44 7.69 -2.79 -2.53
N ASN A 45 6.94 -3.87 -2.32
CA ASN A 45 7.45 -5.08 -1.67
C ASN A 45 8.53 -5.76 -2.52
N THR A 46 8.34 -5.84 -3.83
CA THR A 46 9.32 -6.43 -4.74
C THR A 46 10.65 -5.70 -4.67
N VAL A 47 10.65 -4.36 -4.66
CA VAL A 47 11.87 -3.55 -4.50
C VAL A 47 12.56 -3.81 -3.15
N ASN A 48 11.79 -3.83 -2.06
CA ASN A 48 12.32 -4.15 -0.73
C ASN A 48 12.96 -5.54 -0.68
N THR A 49 12.23 -6.57 -1.13
CA THR A 49 12.72 -7.96 -1.16
C THR A 49 13.97 -8.09 -2.02
N GLN A 50 14.02 -7.45 -3.20
CA GLN A 50 15.18 -7.51 -4.08
C GLN A 50 16.46 -6.99 -3.42
N MET A 51 16.37 -5.88 -2.67
CA MET A 51 17.52 -5.32 -1.94
C MET A 51 17.84 -6.14 -0.69
N ALA A 52 16.83 -6.53 0.09
CA ALA A 52 17.01 -7.30 1.31
C ALA A 52 17.64 -8.67 1.04
N SER A 53 17.17 -9.39 0.02
CA SER A 53 17.75 -10.66 -0.42
C SER A 53 19.20 -10.49 -0.89
N ASP A 54 19.49 -9.48 -1.71
CA ASP A 54 20.87 -9.23 -2.18
C ASP A 54 21.83 -8.95 -1.01
N ILE A 55 21.40 -8.17 -0.01
CA ILE A 55 22.17 -7.89 1.21
C ILE A 55 22.33 -9.16 2.05
N ASN A 56 21.27 -9.96 2.23
CA ASN A 56 21.34 -11.18 3.02
C ASN A 56 22.27 -12.23 2.38
N ASP A 57 22.22 -12.35 1.05
CA ASP A 57 23.01 -13.34 0.32
C ASP A 57 24.48 -12.92 0.17
N SER A 58 24.75 -11.61 0.01
CA SER A 58 26.09 -11.09 -0.30
C SER A 58 26.79 -10.36 0.85
N GLY A 59 26.07 -10.00 1.93
CA GLY A 59 26.59 -9.25 3.06
C GLY A 59 27.30 -7.95 2.64
N GLU A 60 28.52 -7.75 3.12
CA GLU A 60 29.37 -6.59 2.79
C GLU A 60 29.74 -6.49 1.29
N LYS A 61 29.57 -7.57 0.51
CA LYS A 61 29.79 -7.56 -0.94
C LYS A 61 28.57 -7.09 -1.73
N SER A 62 27.41 -6.92 -1.10
CA SER A 62 26.22 -6.38 -1.75
C SER A 62 26.48 -4.96 -2.27
N ILE A 63 25.96 -4.64 -3.45
CA ILE A 63 25.98 -3.26 -3.97
C ILE A 63 25.05 -2.33 -3.19
N PHE A 64 24.12 -2.90 -2.42
CA PHE A 64 23.20 -2.16 -1.57
C PHE A 64 23.70 -2.14 -0.12
N SER A 65 23.32 -1.10 0.61
CA SER A 65 23.47 -1.01 2.05
C SER A 65 22.18 -0.50 2.66
N ARG A 66 21.78 -1.07 3.80
CA ARG A 66 20.61 -0.61 4.56
C ARG A 66 21.08 0.37 5.63
N VAL A 67 20.55 1.59 5.57
CA VAL A 67 20.94 2.69 6.49
C VAL A 67 19.84 3.06 7.47
N GLY A 68 18.63 2.50 7.29
CA GLY A 68 17.50 2.71 8.20
C GLY A 68 16.35 1.74 7.96
N GLY A 69 15.24 1.95 8.67
CA GLY A 69 14.01 1.17 8.53
C GLY A 69 13.39 1.30 7.14
N GLY A 70 13.77 0.42 6.21
CA GLY A 70 13.30 0.47 4.83
C GLY A 70 14.06 1.47 3.94
N ILE A 71 15.13 2.06 4.45
CA ILE A 71 15.97 3.04 3.76
C ILE A 71 17.26 2.36 3.29
N TYR A 72 17.56 2.53 2.01
CA TYR A 72 18.67 1.89 1.33
C TYR A 72 19.50 2.92 0.56
N ILE A 73 20.75 2.56 0.27
CA ILE A 73 21.66 3.33 -0.59
C ILE A 73 22.57 2.38 -1.37
N LEU A 74 23.13 2.83 -2.50
CA LEU A 74 24.27 2.12 -3.11
C LEU A 74 25.50 2.24 -2.21
N ARG A 75 26.15 1.12 -1.92
CA ARG A 75 27.32 1.03 -1.02
C ARG A 75 28.46 1.96 -1.42
N LYS A 76 28.66 2.19 -2.72
CA LYS A 76 29.68 3.13 -3.23
C LYS A 76 29.45 4.58 -2.79
N PHE A 77 28.24 4.94 -2.36
CA PHE A 77 27.88 6.26 -1.85
C PHE A 77 27.87 6.34 -0.31
N LEU A 78 28.11 5.24 0.41
CA LEU A 78 28.02 5.18 1.86
C LEU A 78 29.01 6.12 2.58
N GLY A 79 30.15 6.41 1.94
CA GLY A 79 31.19 7.28 2.50
C GLY A 79 30.89 8.78 2.42
N ASP A 80 29.83 9.18 1.73
CA ASP A 80 29.45 10.58 1.58
C ASP A 80 28.27 10.90 2.50
N SER A 81 28.59 11.51 3.65
CA SER A 81 27.60 11.86 4.67
C SER A 81 26.53 12.83 4.16
N SER A 82 26.78 13.57 3.08
CA SER A 82 25.78 14.47 2.49
C SER A 82 24.65 13.71 1.77
N LEU A 83 24.91 12.48 1.34
CA LEU A 83 23.98 11.63 0.58
C LEU A 83 23.10 10.76 1.49
N LEU A 84 23.38 10.75 2.80
CA LEU A 84 22.61 10.05 3.82
C LEU A 84 21.49 10.90 4.41
N ALA A 85 21.50 12.21 4.17
CA ALA A 85 20.45 13.12 4.61
C ALA A 85 19.17 12.89 3.78
N THR A 86 18.15 12.32 4.41
CA THR A 86 16.79 12.31 3.88
C THR A 86 16.12 13.64 4.21
N GLU A 87 15.30 14.18 3.29
CA GLU A 87 14.55 15.45 3.50
C GLU A 87 13.55 15.40 4.70
N GLU A 88 13.42 14.24 5.34
CA GLU A 88 12.72 14.01 6.59
C GLU A 88 13.76 13.79 7.71
N ASP A 89 14.29 14.90 8.25
CA ASP A 89 15.22 14.89 9.39
C ASP A 89 14.49 14.43 10.67
N GLU A 90 14.68 13.17 11.06
CA GLU A 90 14.90 12.64 12.42
C GLU A 90 14.73 11.10 12.38
N ILE A 91 15.67 10.38 11.78
CA ILE A 91 15.81 8.94 11.99
C ILE A 91 17.18 8.72 12.63
N GLU A 92 17.17 8.42 13.93
CA GLU A 92 18.33 7.86 14.60
C GLU A 92 18.83 6.65 13.80
N ILE A 93 20.07 6.73 13.32
CA ILE A 93 20.77 5.63 12.68
C ILE A 93 21.01 4.57 13.77
N VAL A 94 20.04 3.69 13.99
CA VAL A 94 20.24 2.52 14.83
C VAL A 94 20.81 1.41 13.94
N PRO A 95 22.06 0.97 14.15
CA PRO A 95 22.63 -0.14 13.40
C PRO A 95 21.95 -1.42 13.89
N ASN A 96 20.90 -1.88 13.22
CA ASN A 96 20.24 -3.11 13.63
C ASN A 96 20.89 -4.32 12.94
N GLN A 97 21.55 -5.12 13.78
CA GLN A 97 22.21 -6.36 13.42
C GLN A 97 21.18 -7.42 13.01
N ASN A 98 21.54 -8.19 11.98
CA ASN A 98 21.18 -9.59 11.74
C ASN A 98 19.74 -10.00 12.08
N GLN A 99 18.86 -9.99 11.08
CA GLN A 99 17.73 -10.92 11.04
C GLN A 99 17.97 -11.96 9.95
N LYS A 100 18.43 -13.13 10.41
CA LYS A 100 18.43 -14.37 9.63
C LYS A 100 17.01 -14.66 9.15
N SER A 101 16.92 -15.08 7.89
CA SER A 101 15.74 -15.67 7.26
C SER A 101 15.10 -16.76 8.12
N GLU A 102 13.78 -16.73 8.30
CA GLU A 102 12.91 -17.92 8.37
C GLU A 102 11.42 -17.51 8.48
N LYS A 103 10.60 -17.99 7.53
CA LYS A 103 9.12 -17.84 7.38
C LYS A 103 8.60 -16.43 7.06
N GLU A 104 7.64 -16.34 6.14
CA GLU A 104 6.89 -15.10 5.89
C GLU A 104 6.10 -14.72 7.14
N HIS A 105 6.68 -13.86 7.98
CA HIS A 105 5.98 -13.26 9.12
C HIS A 105 5.00 -12.21 8.58
N TYR A 106 3.75 -12.62 8.38
CA TYR A 106 2.70 -11.67 8.00
C TYR A 106 2.41 -10.71 9.15
N LYS A 107 2.30 -9.42 8.83
CA LYS A 107 1.84 -8.41 9.76
C LYS A 107 0.35 -8.64 10.08
N ILE A 108 -0.14 -8.04 11.16
CA ILE A 108 -1.59 -8.08 11.46
C ILE A 108 -2.38 -7.35 10.35
N ILE A 109 -1.87 -6.20 9.89
CA ILE A 109 -2.41 -5.47 8.74
C ILE A 109 -1.45 -5.66 7.56
N ASN A 110 -1.98 -6.12 6.43
CA ASN A 110 -1.19 -6.40 5.23
C ASN A 110 -1.53 -5.50 4.03
N ALA A 111 -2.66 -4.81 4.08
CA ALA A 111 -3.05 -3.81 3.10
C ALA A 111 -4.08 -2.88 3.74
N PHE A 112 -4.11 -1.62 3.32
CA PHE A 112 -5.14 -0.68 3.75
C PHE A 112 -5.46 0.32 2.64
N GLY A 113 -6.62 0.96 2.77
CA GLY A 113 -7.02 2.08 1.91
C GLY A 113 -7.68 3.15 2.76
N ILE A 114 -7.33 4.41 2.51
CA ILE A 114 -7.81 5.56 3.27
C ILE A 114 -8.72 6.42 2.39
N TYR A 115 -9.88 6.81 2.95
CA TYR A 115 -10.83 7.74 2.33
C TYR A 115 -11.25 7.39 0.88
N TRP A 116 -11.42 6.09 0.58
CA TRP A 116 -11.93 5.64 -0.70
C TRP A 116 -13.34 6.19 -0.94
N ASP A 117 -13.57 6.75 -2.12
CA ASP A 117 -14.82 7.38 -2.52
C ASP A 117 -15.88 6.30 -2.81
N ARG A 118 -17.02 6.41 -2.13
CA ARG A 118 -18.15 5.52 -2.30
C ARG A 118 -18.66 5.47 -3.74
N ASN A 119 -18.61 6.59 -4.46
CA ASN A 119 -19.16 6.73 -5.81
C ASN A 119 -18.28 6.06 -6.87
N LEU A 120 -17.01 5.76 -6.56
CA LEU A 120 -16.11 5.05 -7.45
C LEU A 120 -16.25 3.52 -7.37
N VAL A 121 -17.18 3.03 -6.54
CA VAL A 121 -17.52 1.60 -6.40
C VAL A 121 -18.81 1.29 -7.15
N HIS A 122 -18.79 0.22 -7.96
CA HIS A 122 -20.01 -0.31 -8.57
C HIS A 122 -20.76 -1.23 -7.59
N TRP A 123 -21.80 -0.71 -6.93
CA TRP A 123 -22.52 -1.33 -5.81
C TRP A 123 -23.49 -2.48 -6.19
N LYS A 124 -22.96 -3.57 -6.74
CA LYS A 124 -23.67 -4.87 -6.90
C LYS A 124 -23.78 -5.64 -5.57
N THR A 125 -24.39 -6.83 -5.57
CA THR A 125 -24.57 -7.67 -4.36
C THR A 125 -23.27 -7.99 -3.63
N THR A 126 -22.19 -8.20 -4.39
CA THR A 126 -20.82 -8.37 -3.90
C THR A 126 -19.92 -7.41 -4.67
N PRO A 127 -19.82 -6.13 -4.24
CA PRO A 127 -19.08 -5.11 -4.99
C PRO A 127 -17.60 -5.44 -5.01
N ASP A 128 -16.96 -5.21 -6.16
CA ASP A 128 -15.51 -5.27 -6.25
C ASP A 128 -14.92 -4.00 -5.62
N LEU A 129 -13.85 -4.17 -4.84
CA LEU A 129 -13.15 -3.08 -4.18
C LEU A 129 -11.76 -3.00 -4.79
N LEU A 130 -11.61 -2.23 -5.86
CA LEU A 130 -10.40 -2.24 -6.68
C LEU A 130 -9.39 -1.20 -6.17
N GLY A 131 -8.14 -1.60 -6.06
CA GLY A 131 -7.04 -0.70 -5.71
C GLY A 131 -5.71 -1.04 -6.38
N ILE A 132 -4.80 -0.08 -6.40
CA ILE A 132 -3.43 -0.20 -6.92
C ILE A 132 -2.42 0.31 -5.88
N GLN A 133 -1.28 -0.35 -5.71
CA GLN A 133 -0.26 0.08 -4.74
C GLN A 133 0.46 1.37 -5.17
N GLN A 134 0.54 1.60 -6.48
CA GLN A 134 1.06 2.82 -7.11
C GLN A 134 0.63 2.85 -8.58
N ILE A 135 0.83 3.99 -9.25
CA ILE A 135 0.57 4.13 -10.68
C ILE A 135 1.36 3.07 -11.48
N GLY A 136 0.68 2.39 -12.40
CA GLY A 136 1.25 1.32 -13.23
C GLY A 136 1.30 -0.07 -12.57
N ALA A 137 0.97 -0.18 -11.28
CA ALA A 137 0.82 -1.48 -10.62
C ALA A 137 -0.44 -2.22 -11.11
N SER A 138 -0.42 -3.54 -10.98
CA SER A 138 -1.60 -4.38 -11.25
C SER A 138 -2.71 -4.07 -10.26
N VAL A 139 -3.96 -4.09 -10.75
CA VAL A 139 -5.15 -3.91 -9.92
C VAL A 139 -5.36 -5.12 -9.02
N VAL A 140 -5.64 -4.86 -7.74
CA VAL A 140 -6.00 -5.86 -6.73
C VAL A 140 -7.46 -5.65 -6.32
N ASN A 141 -8.18 -6.75 -6.10
CA ASN A 141 -9.57 -6.70 -5.64
C ASN A 141 -9.68 -7.11 -4.17
N PHE A 142 -10.13 -6.18 -3.33
CA PHE A 142 -10.23 -6.32 -1.88
C PHE A 142 -11.61 -6.73 -1.38
N LYS A 143 -12.55 -7.10 -2.27
CA LYS A 143 -13.92 -7.45 -1.84
C LYS A 143 -13.97 -8.55 -0.79
N ASP A 144 -13.05 -9.51 -0.88
CA ASP A 144 -12.98 -10.70 -0.04
C ASP A 144 -12.10 -10.50 1.20
N GLN A 145 -11.58 -9.28 1.40
CA GLN A 145 -10.77 -8.91 2.55
C GLN A 145 -11.57 -9.02 3.85
N ILE A 146 -10.87 -9.30 4.95
CA ILE A 146 -11.39 -9.18 6.31
C ILE A 146 -10.59 -8.14 7.10
N GLY A 147 -11.19 -7.58 8.14
CA GLY A 147 -10.50 -6.65 9.03
C GLY A 147 -11.42 -5.60 9.64
N ILE A 148 -10.92 -4.38 9.74
CA ILE A 148 -11.63 -3.22 10.32
C ILE A 148 -11.91 -2.22 9.20
N TYR A 149 -13.08 -1.58 9.24
CA TYR A 149 -13.42 -0.50 8.32
C TYR A 149 -14.08 0.67 9.06
N LEU A 150 -13.94 1.83 8.46
CA LEU A 150 -14.48 3.10 8.91
C LEU A 150 -15.36 3.67 7.80
N LEU A 151 -16.51 4.22 8.16
CA LEU A 151 -17.34 5.01 7.26
C LEU A 151 -17.24 6.48 7.65
N HIS A 152 -17.07 7.32 6.65
CA HIS A 152 -16.85 8.75 6.82
C HIS A 152 -17.94 9.56 6.14
N ASP A 153 -18.30 10.67 6.77
CA ASP A 153 -19.01 11.78 6.16
C ASP A 153 -18.03 12.96 6.03
N SER A 154 -17.54 13.21 4.82
CA SER A 154 -16.47 14.17 4.54
C SER A 154 -15.16 13.84 5.27
N ARG A 155 -14.93 14.43 6.45
CA ARG A 155 -13.76 14.19 7.32
C ARG A 155 -14.13 13.57 8.67
N GLU A 156 -15.42 13.39 8.96
CA GLU A 156 -15.87 12.83 10.22
C GLU A 156 -16.04 11.32 10.08
N THR A 157 -15.39 10.54 10.94
CA THR A 157 -15.70 9.11 11.07
C THR A 157 -17.01 8.94 11.84
N ILE A 158 -18.05 8.47 11.15
CA ILE A 158 -19.39 8.30 11.71
C ILE A 158 -19.70 6.86 12.14
N TYR A 159 -18.88 5.89 11.70
CA TYR A 159 -19.06 4.49 12.05
C TYR A 159 -17.74 3.73 11.94
N VAL A 160 -17.52 2.81 12.89
CA VAL A 160 -16.41 1.85 12.87
C VAL A 160 -17.00 0.45 12.98
N GLY A 161 -16.54 -0.48 12.14
CA GLY A 161 -17.04 -1.84 12.11
C GLY A 161 -15.97 -2.87 11.79
N GLN A 162 -16.32 -4.13 12.02
CA GLN A 162 -15.48 -5.28 11.71
C GLN A 162 -16.10 -6.12 10.59
N ALA A 163 -15.26 -6.51 9.63
CA ALA A 163 -15.57 -7.44 8.55
C ALA A 163 -14.80 -8.74 8.77
N ILE A 164 -15.19 -9.54 9.78
CA ILE A 164 -14.54 -10.83 10.10
C ILE A 164 -15.43 -12.02 9.73
N LYS A 165 -16.70 -11.97 10.17
CA LYS A 165 -17.70 -13.02 9.87
C LYS A 165 -18.20 -12.99 8.43
N GLN A 166 -17.94 -11.89 7.73
CA GLN A 166 -18.40 -11.62 6.38
C GLN A 166 -17.38 -10.72 5.68
N PRO A 167 -17.12 -10.90 4.37
CA PRO A 167 -16.13 -10.11 3.66
C PRO A 167 -16.46 -8.61 3.59
N LEU A 168 -15.41 -7.81 3.47
CA LEU A 168 -15.44 -6.35 3.46
C LEU A 168 -16.41 -5.78 2.41
N GLY A 169 -16.36 -6.26 1.17
CA GLY A 169 -17.23 -5.78 0.10
C GLY A 169 -18.70 -5.96 0.43
N LYS A 170 -19.07 -7.11 1.01
CA LYS A 170 -20.45 -7.39 1.41
C LYS A 170 -20.87 -6.55 2.62
N ARG A 171 -19.99 -6.36 3.60
CA ARG A 171 -20.25 -5.49 4.75
C ARG A 171 -20.50 -4.04 4.34
N LEU A 172 -19.65 -3.49 3.48
CA LEU A 172 -19.83 -2.14 2.95
C LEU A 172 -21.12 -2.04 2.11
N LYS A 173 -21.45 -3.08 1.35
CA LYS A 173 -22.71 -3.13 0.59
C LYS A 173 -23.94 -3.07 1.50
N ASP A 174 -23.95 -3.80 2.61
CA ASP A 174 -25.05 -3.76 3.58
C ASP A 174 -25.28 -2.32 4.11
N HIS A 175 -24.19 -1.58 4.36
CA HIS A 175 -24.21 -0.15 4.75
C HIS A 175 -24.65 0.82 3.66
N THR A 176 -24.91 0.37 2.43
CA THR A 176 -25.53 1.23 1.40
C THR A 176 -27.04 1.29 1.51
N THR A 177 -27.65 0.36 2.25
CA THR A 177 -29.11 0.20 2.36
C THR A 177 -29.63 0.22 3.79
N ASP A 178 -28.74 0.13 4.79
CA ASP A 178 -29.14 0.13 6.20
C ASP A 178 -29.37 1.57 6.72
N ARG A 179 -29.45 1.72 8.05
CA ARG A 179 -29.65 3.01 8.73
C ARG A 179 -28.56 4.06 8.41
N HIS A 180 -27.42 3.67 7.84
CA HIS A 180 -26.33 4.55 7.44
C HIS A 180 -26.29 4.82 5.93
N GLY A 181 -27.17 4.21 5.12
CA GLY A 181 -27.12 4.22 3.65
C GLY A 181 -26.99 5.59 2.95
N GLY A 182 -27.47 6.65 3.58
CA GLY A 182 -27.37 8.03 3.05
C GLY A 182 -26.38 8.94 3.79
N ARG A 183 -25.60 8.42 4.75
CA ARG A 183 -24.84 9.24 5.71
C ARG A 183 -23.34 9.26 5.47
N TRP A 184 -22.83 8.43 4.57
CA TRP A 184 -21.39 8.34 4.31
C TRP A 184 -21.09 8.48 2.82
N ASP A 185 -19.97 9.13 2.53
CA ASP A 185 -19.45 9.41 1.19
C ASP A 185 -18.08 8.74 0.95
N ARG A 186 -17.36 8.37 2.02
CA ARG A 186 -16.06 7.71 1.94
C ARG A 186 -15.91 6.59 2.96
N PHE A 187 -14.94 5.73 2.73
CA PHE A 187 -14.60 4.66 3.65
C PHE A 187 -13.10 4.41 3.72
N SER A 188 -12.62 4.04 4.90
CA SER A 188 -11.26 3.50 5.08
C SER A 188 -11.35 2.04 5.51
N TRP A 189 -10.33 1.25 5.22
CA TRP A 189 -10.29 -0.15 5.60
C TRP A 189 -8.86 -0.60 5.88
N PHE A 190 -8.70 -1.51 6.84
CA PHE A 190 -7.43 -2.12 7.23
C PHE A 190 -7.58 -3.65 7.17
N GLY A 191 -6.92 -4.26 6.20
CA GLY A 191 -7.10 -5.65 5.81
C GLY A 191 -6.08 -6.61 6.43
N PHE A 192 -6.55 -7.79 6.82
CA PHE A 192 -5.73 -8.81 7.47
C PHE A 192 -5.13 -9.81 6.48
N TYR A 193 -5.79 -10.11 5.37
CA TYR A 193 -5.24 -11.01 4.36
C TYR A 193 -4.11 -10.34 3.58
N PRO A 194 -2.93 -11.00 3.50
CA PRO A 194 -1.88 -10.59 2.58
C PRO A 194 -2.29 -10.88 1.14
N ILE A 195 -1.53 -10.27 0.23
CA ILE A 195 -1.73 -10.39 -1.20
C ILE A 195 -0.54 -11.16 -1.75
N ASP A 196 -0.75 -12.08 -2.68
CA ASP A 196 0.33 -12.80 -3.36
C ASP A 196 0.98 -11.95 -4.49
N GLU A 197 1.88 -12.55 -5.27
CA GLU A 197 2.53 -11.85 -6.40
C GLU A 197 1.57 -11.55 -7.57
N LYS A 198 0.47 -12.30 -7.68
CA LYS A 198 -0.53 -12.17 -8.74
C LYS A 198 -1.60 -11.13 -8.40
N GLY A 199 -1.66 -10.68 -7.15
CA GLY A 199 -2.69 -9.76 -6.67
C GLY A 199 -3.90 -10.47 -6.06
N GLU A 200 -3.77 -11.74 -5.69
CA GLU A 200 -4.83 -12.52 -5.06
C GLU A 200 -4.70 -12.49 -3.52
N LEU A 201 -5.83 -12.47 -2.82
CA LEU A 201 -5.85 -12.49 -1.36
C LEU A 201 -5.55 -13.90 -0.84
N LEU A 202 -4.57 -14.00 0.05
CA LEU A 202 -4.25 -15.24 0.76
C LEU A 202 -5.14 -15.35 2.00
N THR A 203 -6.20 -16.16 1.89
CA THR A 203 -7.25 -16.24 2.93
C THR A 203 -6.96 -17.28 4.02
N ASN A 204 -6.08 -18.24 3.76
CA ASN A 204 -5.69 -19.30 4.70
C ASN A 204 -4.39 -18.94 5.42
N ILE A 205 -4.43 -17.90 6.26
CA ILE A 205 -3.29 -17.44 7.05
C ILE A 205 -3.41 -17.86 8.52
N LYS A 206 -2.27 -18.05 9.17
CA LYS A 206 -2.15 -18.13 10.62
C LYS A 206 -1.29 -16.96 11.08
N LEU A 207 -1.79 -16.24 12.07
CA LEU A 207 -1.01 -15.21 12.75
C LEU A 207 -0.21 -15.89 13.86
N ASP A 208 1.11 -15.90 13.71
CA ASP A 208 2.03 -16.41 14.72
C ASP A 208 2.85 -15.24 15.30
N ASN A 209 3.26 -15.36 16.57
CA ASN A 209 4.18 -14.43 17.26
C ASN A 209 3.71 -12.97 17.40
N ILE A 210 2.41 -12.74 17.69
CA ILE A 210 1.93 -11.40 18.07
C ILE A 210 2.49 -11.01 19.44
N THR A 211 3.29 -9.94 19.50
CA THR A 211 3.82 -9.37 20.74
C THR A 211 3.01 -8.14 21.17
N ILE A 212 3.07 -7.77 22.46
CA ILE A 212 2.43 -6.54 22.97
C ILE A 212 2.93 -5.29 22.23
N GLN A 213 4.23 -5.25 21.90
CA GLN A 213 4.80 -4.17 21.10
C GLN A 213 4.14 -4.11 19.72
N SER A 214 4.11 -5.24 18.99
CA SER A 214 3.51 -5.27 17.64
C SER A 214 2.03 -4.92 17.64
N LEU A 215 1.30 -5.24 18.71
CA LEU A 215 -0.10 -4.86 18.87
C LEU A 215 -0.22 -3.35 19.12
N GLY A 216 0.59 -2.78 20.02
CA GLY A 216 0.64 -1.35 20.27
C GLY A 216 0.95 -0.56 19.00
N ASP A 217 1.95 -0.99 18.25
CA ASP A 217 2.38 -0.39 16.98
C ASP A 217 1.24 -0.38 15.94
N VAL A 218 0.51 -1.50 15.81
CA VAL A 218 -0.62 -1.61 14.86
C VAL A 218 -1.79 -0.73 15.27
N LEU A 219 -2.14 -0.69 16.57
CA LEU A 219 -3.23 0.15 17.07
C LEU A 219 -2.91 1.63 16.89
N GLU A 220 -1.69 2.05 17.21
CA GLU A 220 -1.23 3.42 16.99
C GLU A 220 -1.29 3.79 15.51
N ALA A 221 -0.76 2.93 14.63
CA ALA A 221 -0.77 3.18 13.19
C ALA A 221 -2.20 3.33 12.64
N ILE A 222 -3.14 2.45 13.03
CA ILE A 222 -4.55 2.59 12.61
C ILE A 222 -5.14 3.92 13.05
N LEU A 223 -4.88 4.35 14.30
CA LEU A 223 -5.40 5.61 14.83
C LEU A 223 -4.79 6.83 14.15
N ILE A 224 -3.47 6.81 13.89
CA ILE A 224 -2.79 7.89 13.17
C ILE A 224 -3.35 8.04 11.77
N GLU A 225 -3.40 6.96 10.98
CA GLU A 225 -3.89 7.02 9.59
C GLU A 225 -5.38 7.33 9.51
N SER A 226 -6.18 6.90 10.49
CA SER A 226 -7.64 7.11 10.45
C SER A 226 -8.05 8.52 10.90
N ILE A 227 -7.35 9.08 11.89
CA ILE A 227 -7.75 10.33 12.56
C ILE A 227 -6.95 11.53 12.03
N GLU A 228 -5.77 11.30 11.45
CA GLU A 228 -4.83 12.34 11.02
C GLU A 228 -4.63 13.45 12.08
N PRO A 229 -4.26 13.09 13.33
CA PRO A 229 -4.22 14.04 14.42
C PRO A 229 -3.17 15.13 14.16
N ARG A 230 -3.59 16.40 14.21
CA ARG A 230 -2.80 17.59 13.82
C ARG A 230 -1.41 17.71 14.49
N GLN A 231 -1.23 17.11 15.67
CA GLN A 231 0.02 17.19 16.42
C GLN A 231 0.94 15.99 16.20
N ASN A 232 0.46 14.93 15.53
CA ASN A 232 1.30 13.81 15.16
C ASN A 232 2.11 14.18 13.92
N ARG A 233 3.39 14.48 14.16
CA ARG A 233 4.38 14.71 13.10
C ARG A 233 4.97 13.42 12.54
N LYS A 234 4.78 12.30 13.23
CA LYS A 234 5.15 10.97 12.74
C LYS A 234 4.06 10.50 11.78
N GLN A 235 4.41 10.29 10.51
CA GLN A 235 3.67 9.34 9.69
C GLN A 235 3.81 7.95 10.33
N GLY A 236 2.77 7.12 10.27
CA GLY A 236 2.82 5.77 10.84
C GLY A 236 3.86 4.93 10.12
N ASN A 237 5.13 4.91 10.57
CA ASN A 237 6.23 4.15 9.96
C ASN A 237 5.91 2.66 9.73
N PHE A 238 4.88 2.11 10.40
CA PHE A 238 4.48 0.71 10.28
C PHE A 238 3.73 0.34 8.99
N PHE A 239 3.09 1.33 8.34
CA PHE A 239 2.23 1.12 7.18
C PHE A 239 2.85 1.55 5.85
N SER A 240 4.09 2.04 5.87
CA SER A 240 4.81 2.36 4.64
C SER A 240 4.82 1.16 3.69
N GLY A 241 4.40 1.41 2.45
CA GLY A 241 4.28 0.39 1.40
C GLY A 241 3.04 -0.52 1.46
N LEU A 242 2.13 -0.36 2.43
CA LEU A 242 0.91 -1.18 2.53
C LEU A 242 -0.36 -0.50 2.00
N GLU A 243 -0.29 0.80 1.69
CA GLU A 243 -1.43 1.56 1.20
C GLU A 243 -1.78 1.18 -0.25
N TYR A 244 -3.07 1.11 -0.52
CA TYR A 244 -3.63 0.99 -1.87
C TYR A 244 -4.49 2.22 -2.19
N LEU A 245 -4.19 2.82 -3.35
CA LEU A 245 -4.99 3.88 -3.93
C LEU A 245 -6.22 3.27 -4.60
N GLN A 246 -7.37 3.91 -4.43
CA GLN A 246 -8.61 3.43 -5.03
C GLN A 246 -8.56 3.48 -6.55
N GLN A 247 -9.01 2.41 -7.19
CA GLN A 247 -9.24 2.36 -8.63
C GLN A 247 -10.75 2.40 -8.91
N GLU A 248 -11.18 3.37 -9.72
CA GLU A 248 -12.58 3.47 -10.15
C GLU A 248 -13.04 2.20 -10.87
N ALA A 249 -14.22 1.71 -10.49
CA ALA A 249 -14.86 0.56 -11.12
C ALA A 249 -15.06 0.80 -12.63
N PRO A 250 -14.49 -0.05 -13.52
CA PRO A 250 -14.60 0.13 -14.97
C PRO A 250 -16.04 0.20 -15.50
N GLU A 251 -16.98 -0.40 -14.78
CA GLU A 251 -18.42 -0.39 -15.07
C GLU A 251 -19.00 1.03 -15.06
N LEU A 252 -18.53 1.91 -14.18
CA LEU A 252 -19.04 3.28 -14.05
C LEU A 252 -18.74 4.11 -15.29
N LYS A 253 -17.50 4.00 -15.82
CA LYS A 253 -17.11 4.64 -17.08
C LYS A 253 -17.94 4.16 -18.27
N LYS A 254 -18.29 2.86 -18.30
CA LYS A 254 -19.13 2.29 -19.36
C LYS A 254 -20.55 2.85 -19.29
N GLN A 255 -21.12 2.95 -18.08
CA GLN A 255 -22.45 3.52 -17.85
C GLN A 255 -22.51 5.00 -18.24
N LEU A 256 -21.51 5.80 -17.88
CA LEU A 256 -21.43 7.21 -18.26
C LEU A 256 -21.39 7.39 -19.79
N LYS A 257 -20.53 6.62 -20.48
CA LYS A 257 -20.44 6.66 -21.95
C LYS A 257 -21.75 6.27 -22.62
N ALA A 258 -22.43 5.24 -22.11
CA ALA A 258 -23.72 4.81 -22.64
C ALA A 258 -24.80 5.88 -22.45
N GLY A 259 -24.85 6.54 -21.28
CA GLY A 259 -25.77 7.65 -21.02
C GLY A 259 -25.57 8.83 -21.96
N LEU A 260 -24.32 9.26 -22.18
CA LEU A 260 -23.99 10.34 -23.11
C LEU A 260 -24.40 10.02 -24.56
N LEU A 261 -24.24 8.77 -25.00
CA LEU A 261 -24.68 8.33 -26.32
C LEU A 261 -26.21 8.39 -26.47
N ILE A 262 -26.95 7.97 -25.45
CA ILE A 262 -28.41 8.05 -25.44
C ILE A 262 -28.87 9.52 -25.50
N ASP A 263 -28.25 10.41 -24.71
CA ASP A 263 -28.57 11.84 -24.72
C ASP A 263 -28.26 12.52 -26.06
N LEU A 264 -27.21 12.07 -26.76
CA LEU A 264 -26.88 12.56 -28.11
C LEU A 264 -27.88 12.06 -29.16
N LEU A 265 -28.28 10.79 -29.07
CA LEU A 265 -29.25 10.20 -30.01
C LEU A 265 -30.69 10.66 -29.78
N GLY A 266 -31.07 10.98 -28.53
CA GLY A 266 -32.39 11.53 -28.19
C GLY A 266 -32.57 13.01 -28.52
N LYS A 267 -31.50 13.69 -28.95
CA LYS A 267 -31.50 15.10 -29.41
C LYS A 267 -31.46 15.24 -30.94
N LEU A 268 -31.43 14.11 -31.68
CA LEU A 268 -31.55 14.02 -33.14
C LEU A 268 -32.99 13.65 -33.52
#